data_AF-A0A2X3KXA4-F1
#
_entry.id   AF-A0A2X3KXA4-F1
#
_cell.length_a   1.000
_cell.length_b   1.000
_cell.length_c   1.000
_cell.angle_alpha   90.00
_cell.angle_beta   90.00
_cell.angle_gamma   90.00
#
_symmetry.space_group_name_H-M   'P 1'
#
loop_
_entity.id
_entity.type
_entity.pdbx_description
1 polymer ?
#
loop_
_entity_poly.entity_id
_entity_poly.type
_entity_poly.pdbx_seq_one_letter_code
_entity_poly.pdbx_strand_id
1 'polypeptide(L)'
;MRGLVVAVALLTVGTMAQVPLAPVPTAEEVLQFLQGMPISAALKAALAPVLGAGLATGRATPAVSLPFLRGLATLPPPQAEEALSIVYRTLERGFMVDALMNDVLKVLKMGQPWEAVMTNLRIRANLLVASQQVLVQHGIVGVGPQGPGGPLLPQDRLVVEMAWAVGDFVLSQPREPLEAFVRSRFQKLRGSVLDPSLVDPLLAALTPELVEQIARQAYGPSL
;
A
#
# COMPACT_ATOMS: atom_id res chain seq x y z
N MET A 1 11.91 73.47 15.51
CA MET A 1 10.65 72.74 15.78
C MET A 1 10.35 71.93 14.53
N ARG A 2 10.77 70.66 14.48
CA ARG A 2 9.98 69.43 14.76
C ARG A 2 8.80 69.24 13.77
N GLY A 3 8.87 68.16 12.99
CA GLY A 3 7.80 67.61 12.14
C GLY A 3 8.20 67.63 10.66
N LEU A 4 8.14 66.56 9.86
CA LEU A 4 7.56 65.23 10.01
C LEU A 4 8.30 64.32 9.00
N VAL A 5 8.88 63.20 9.46
CA VAL A 5 9.47 62.18 8.59
C VAL A 5 8.33 61.33 8.04
N VAL A 6 8.14 61.33 6.71
CA VAL A 6 7.20 60.41 6.04
C VAL A 6 7.91 59.07 5.87
N ALA A 7 7.50 58.10 6.68
CA ALA A 7 7.92 56.72 6.58
C ALA A 7 7.26 56.06 5.37
N VAL A 8 8.06 55.64 4.38
CA VAL A 8 7.63 54.73 3.32
C VAL A 8 7.96 53.31 3.76
N ALA A 9 6.98 52.63 4.35
CA ALA A 9 7.05 51.21 4.66
C ALA A 9 6.64 50.42 3.42
N LEU A 10 7.60 50.11 2.54
CA LEU A 10 7.45 49.10 1.50
C LEU A 10 7.77 47.73 2.11
N LEU A 11 6.81 47.18 2.84
CA LEU A 11 6.78 45.76 3.18
C LEU A 11 6.20 45.01 1.97
N THR A 12 7.09 44.58 1.08
CA THR A 12 6.78 43.54 0.10
C THR A 12 6.53 42.24 0.85
N VAL A 13 5.25 41.97 1.12
CA VAL A 13 4.80 40.65 1.58
C VAL A 13 5.14 39.67 0.46
N GLY A 14 6.19 38.88 0.68
CA GLY A 14 6.56 37.78 -0.18
C GLY A 14 5.36 36.86 -0.34
N THR A 15 4.81 36.82 -1.54
CA THR A 15 3.92 35.75 -1.96
C THR A 15 4.71 34.45 -1.83
N MET A 16 4.38 33.67 -0.81
CA MET A 16 4.74 32.27 -0.73
C MET A 16 4.24 31.62 -2.01
N ALA A 17 5.13 31.47 -3.00
CA ALA A 17 4.86 30.69 -4.18
C ALA A 17 4.58 29.27 -3.68
N GLN A 18 3.30 28.91 -3.60
CA GLN A 18 2.89 27.52 -3.53
C GLN A 18 3.49 26.88 -4.77
N VAL A 19 4.57 26.11 -4.60
CA VAL A 19 5.10 25.25 -5.65
C VAL A 19 3.90 24.44 -6.14
N PRO A 20 3.45 24.59 -7.40
CA PRO A 20 2.34 23.80 -7.88
C PRO A 20 2.80 22.35 -7.81
N LEU A 21 2.26 21.61 -6.84
CA LEU A 21 2.33 20.16 -6.81
C LEU A 21 1.89 19.71 -8.20
N ALA A 22 2.75 18.99 -8.92
CA ALA A 22 2.43 18.48 -10.24
C ALA A 22 1.03 17.84 -10.21
N PRO A 23 0.21 18.01 -11.27
CA PRO A 23 -1.15 17.49 -11.28
C PRO A 23 -1.14 15.99 -10.94
N VAL A 24 -2.07 15.59 -10.08
CA VAL A 24 -2.21 14.19 -9.68
C VAL A 24 -2.52 13.38 -10.94
N PRO A 25 -1.79 12.27 -11.20
CA PRO A 25 -2.04 11.47 -12.38
C PRO A 25 -3.48 10.97 -12.46
N THR A 26 -3.99 10.80 -13.67
CA THR A 26 -5.34 10.24 -13.89
C THR A 26 -5.29 8.71 -14.01
N ALA A 27 -6.43 8.05 -13.78
CA ALA A 27 -6.54 6.61 -14.01
C ALA A 27 -6.27 6.24 -15.48
N GLU A 28 -6.67 7.11 -16.42
CA GLU A 28 -6.43 6.91 -17.84
C GLU A 28 -4.93 6.95 -18.17
N GLU A 29 -4.19 7.90 -17.61
CA GLU A 29 -2.72 7.98 -17.77
C GLU A 29 -2.02 6.70 -17.29
N VAL A 30 -2.47 6.12 -16.17
CA VAL A 30 -1.92 4.85 -15.66
C VAL A 30 -2.15 3.72 -16.66
N LEU A 31 -3.38 3.59 -17.18
CA LEU A 31 -3.74 2.52 -18.12
C LEU A 31 -3.05 2.70 -19.47
N GLN A 32 -2.97 3.93 -19.99
CA GLN A 32 -2.22 4.23 -21.21
C GLN A 32 -0.74 3.89 -21.06
N PHE A 33 -0.13 4.23 -19.92
CA PHE A 33 1.25 3.87 -19.64
C PHE A 33 1.45 2.34 -19.62
N LEU A 34 0.55 1.59 -18.97
CA LEU A 34 0.57 0.12 -18.97
C LEU A 34 0.55 -0.45 -20.39
N GLN A 35 -0.26 0.11 -21.29
CA GLN A 35 -0.32 -0.34 -22.69
C GLN A 35 1.00 -0.10 -23.45
N GLY A 36 1.74 0.96 -23.10
CA GLY A 36 3.04 1.29 -23.70
C GLY A 36 4.23 0.47 -23.17
N MET A 37 4.09 -0.27 -22.07
CA MET A 37 5.20 -1.01 -21.46
C MET A 37 5.71 -2.15 -22.36
N PRO A 38 7.01 -2.46 -22.38
CA PRO A 38 7.58 -3.55 -23.18
C PRO A 38 7.37 -4.93 -22.50
N ILE A 39 6.13 -5.27 -22.15
CA ILE A 39 5.72 -6.54 -21.52
C ILE A 39 4.74 -7.30 -22.42
N SER A 40 4.52 -8.58 -22.13
CA SER A 40 3.64 -9.47 -22.89
C SER A 40 2.21 -8.92 -23.04
N ALA A 41 1.66 -9.06 -24.25
CA ALA A 41 0.30 -8.61 -24.56
C ALA A 41 -0.76 -9.32 -23.71
N ALA A 42 -0.53 -10.60 -23.39
CA ALA A 42 -1.40 -11.37 -22.51
C ALA A 42 -1.49 -10.76 -21.11
N LEU A 43 -0.36 -10.37 -20.51
CA LEU A 43 -0.36 -9.75 -19.19
C LEU A 43 -1.04 -8.37 -19.21
N LYS A 44 -0.82 -7.56 -20.26
CA LYS A 44 -1.54 -6.28 -20.41
C LYS A 44 -3.05 -6.48 -20.49
N ALA A 45 -3.50 -7.45 -21.28
CA ALA A 45 -4.91 -7.76 -21.46
C ALA A 45 -5.57 -8.25 -20.16
N ALA A 46 -4.86 -9.03 -19.34
CA ALA A 46 -5.34 -9.48 -18.04
C ALA A 46 -5.32 -8.37 -16.98
N LEU A 47 -4.22 -7.62 -16.89
CA LEU A 47 -4.02 -6.61 -15.85
C LEU A 47 -4.85 -5.34 -16.07
N ALA A 48 -5.02 -4.87 -17.32
CA ALA A 48 -5.73 -3.63 -17.60
C ALA A 48 -7.14 -3.55 -16.99
N PRO A 49 -8.05 -4.55 -17.16
CA PRO A 49 -9.37 -4.48 -16.54
C PRO A 49 -9.33 -4.54 -15.01
N VAL A 50 -8.42 -5.33 -14.44
CA VAL A 50 -8.26 -5.47 -12.98
C VAL A 50 -7.71 -4.19 -12.35
N LEU A 51 -6.69 -3.60 -12.97
CA LEU A 51 -6.12 -2.32 -12.56
C LEU A 51 -7.13 -1.18 -12.74
N GLY A 52 -7.87 -1.17 -13.85
CA GLY A 52 -8.93 -0.18 -14.09
C GLY A 52 -10.01 -0.23 -13.01
N ALA A 53 -10.49 -1.42 -12.65
CA ALA A 53 -11.43 -1.60 -11.56
C ALA A 53 -10.83 -1.18 -10.21
N GLY A 54 -9.57 -1.54 -9.93
CA GLY A 54 -8.87 -1.14 -8.71
C GLY A 54 -8.68 0.38 -8.58
N LEU A 55 -8.41 1.08 -9.69
CA LEU A 55 -8.32 2.53 -9.73
C LEU A 55 -9.69 3.20 -9.50
N ALA A 56 -10.76 2.61 -10.05
CA ALA A 56 -12.12 3.12 -9.87
C ALA A 56 -12.63 2.96 -8.43
N THR A 57 -12.20 1.92 -7.72
CA THR A 57 -12.62 1.62 -6.33
C THR A 57 -11.68 2.18 -5.26
N GLY A 58 -10.50 2.69 -5.65
CA GLY A 58 -9.48 3.16 -4.71
C GLY A 58 -8.65 2.03 -4.07
N ARG A 59 -8.75 0.79 -4.57
CA ARG A 59 -7.83 -0.31 -4.19
C ARG A 59 -6.42 -0.11 -4.76
N ALA A 60 -6.32 0.64 -5.84
CA ALA A 60 -5.08 1.21 -6.35
C ALA A 60 -5.29 2.72 -6.57
N THR A 61 -4.26 3.54 -6.37
CA THR A 61 -4.34 4.97 -6.67
C THR A 61 -3.41 5.35 -7.83
N PRO A 62 -3.79 6.32 -8.69
CA PRO A 62 -2.92 6.77 -9.77
C PRO A 62 -1.57 7.30 -9.31
N ALA A 63 -1.57 8.01 -8.17
CA ALA A 63 -0.38 8.61 -7.57
C ALA A 63 0.68 7.57 -7.16
N VAL A 64 0.27 6.33 -6.87
CA VAL A 64 1.19 5.22 -6.55
C VAL A 64 1.42 4.31 -7.75
N SER A 65 0.37 4.00 -8.49
CA SER A 65 0.41 3.07 -9.63
C SER A 65 1.31 3.57 -10.74
N LEU A 66 1.23 4.84 -11.12
CA LEU A 66 2.04 5.37 -12.22
C LEU A 66 3.55 5.39 -11.91
N PRO A 67 4.02 5.89 -10.75
CA PRO A 67 5.42 5.73 -10.36
C PRO A 67 5.88 4.28 -10.30
N PHE A 68 5.01 3.37 -9.86
CA PHE A 68 5.32 1.94 -9.79
C PHE A 68 5.57 1.36 -11.19
N LEU A 69 4.63 1.57 -12.13
CA LEU A 69 4.79 1.12 -13.52
C LEU A 69 6.03 1.73 -14.17
N ARG A 70 6.31 3.02 -13.93
CA ARG A 70 7.53 3.69 -14.42
C ARG A 70 8.80 3.06 -13.86
N GLY A 71 8.82 2.72 -12.56
CA GLY A 71 9.94 2.02 -11.95
C GLY A 71 10.17 0.66 -12.58
N LEU A 72 9.11 -0.12 -12.77
CA LEU A 72 9.21 -1.44 -13.42
C LEU A 72 9.63 -1.35 -14.89
N ALA A 73 9.23 -0.31 -15.61
CA ALA A 73 9.62 -0.10 -17.01
C ALA A 73 11.13 0.11 -17.21
N THR A 74 11.88 0.41 -16.15
CA THR A 74 13.35 0.50 -16.18
C THR A 74 14.06 -0.86 -16.02
N LEU A 75 13.30 -1.91 -15.67
CA LEU A 75 13.82 -3.26 -15.47
C LEU A 75 13.71 -4.10 -16.75
N PRO A 76 14.46 -5.21 -16.86
CA PRO A 76 14.23 -6.21 -17.90
C PRO A 76 12.77 -6.69 -17.92
N PRO A 77 12.14 -6.88 -19.10
CA PRO A 77 10.74 -7.28 -19.20
C PRO A 77 10.31 -8.47 -18.33
N PRO A 78 11.09 -9.57 -18.23
CA PRO A 78 10.70 -10.70 -17.38
C PRO A 78 10.56 -10.33 -15.90
N GLN A 79 11.40 -9.41 -15.41
CA GLN A 79 11.33 -8.94 -14.01
C GLN A 79 10.09 -8.06 -13.80
N ALA A 80 9.82 -7.14 -14.72
CA ALA A 80 8.61 -6.33 -14.68
C ALA A 80 7.34 -7.19 -14.69
N GLU A 81 7.28 -8.19 -15.57
CA GLU A 81 6.15 -9.12 -15.66
C GLU A 81 5.95 -9.94 -14.39
N GLU A 82 7.04 -10.39 -13.75
CA GLU A 82 6.99 -11.16 -12.51
C GLU A 82 6.37 -10.33 -11.36
N ALA A 83 6.84 -9.10 -11.15
CA ALA A 83 6.29 -8.21 -10.13
C ALA A 83 4.83 -7.82 -10.43
N LEU A 84 4.52 -7.50 -11.69
CA LEU A 84 3.15 -7.19 -12.12
C LEU A 84 2.21 -8.37 -11.92
N SER A 85 2.66 -9.60 -12.10
CA SER A 85 1.85 -10.80 -11.87
C SER A 85 1.42 -10.95 -10.41
N ILE A 86 2.29 -10.61 -9.46
CA ILE A 86 1.92 -10.63 -8.03
C ILE A 86 0.94 -9.51 -7.70
N VAL A 87 1.18 -8.29 -8.21
CA VAL A 87 0.25 -7.17 -8.02
C VAL A 87 -1.11 -7.47 -8.65
N TYR A 88 -1.13 -8.05 -9.85
CA TYR A 88 -2.33 -8.54 -10.51
C TYR A 88 -3.12 -9.50 -9.61
N ARG A 89 -2.51 -10.59 -9.16
CA ARG A 89 -3.19 -11.59 -8.31
C ARG A 89 -3.68 -10.99 -6.99
N THR A 90 -2.91 -10.07 -6.42
CA THR A 90 -3.27 -9.39 -5.17
C THR A 90 -4.49 -8.48 -5.38
N LEU A 91 -4.52 -7.73 -6.48
CA LEU A 91 -5.63 -6.85 -6.82
C LEU A 91 -6.88 -7.62 -7.29
N GLU A 92 -6.71 -8.72 -8.01
CA GLU A 92 -7.78 -9.64 -8.44
C GLU A 92 -8.53 -10.22 -7.24
N ARG A 93 -7.82 -10.47 -6.13
CA ARG A 93 -8.43 -10.86 -4.84
C ARG A 93 -9.10 -9.71 -4.09
N GLY A 94 -9.01 -8.49 -4.62
CA GLY A 94 -9.60 -7.30 -4.04
C GLY A 94 -8.76 -6.67 -2.93
N PHE A 95 -7.47 -6.93 -2.81
CA PHE A 95 -6.66 -6.21 -1.81
C PHE A 95 -6.29 -4.80 -2.29
N MET A 96 -6.07 -3.89 -1.35
CA MET A 96 -5.43 -2.61 -1.65
C MET A 96 -3.94 -2.86 -1.90
N VAL A 97 -3.43 -2.39 -3.04
CA VAL A 97 -2.07 -2.71 -3.51
C VAL A 97 -1.09 -1.53 -3.41
N ASP A 98 -1.54 -0.34 -3.03
CA ASP A 98 -0.69 0.86 -2.95
C ASP A 98 0.52 0.68 -2.04
N ALA A 99 0.31 0.11 -0.86
CA ALA A 99 1.40 -0.12 0.07
C ALA A 99 2.40 -1.16 -0.49
N LEU A 100 1.92 -2.15 -1.25
CA LEU A 100 2.74 -3.17 -1.90
C LEU A 100 3.61 -2.55 -3.02
N MET A 101 2.98 -1.74 -3.88
CA MET A 101 3.66 -1.01 -4.96
C MET A 101 4.72 -0.05 -4.42
N ASN A 102 4.40 0.68 -3.35
CA ASN A 102 5.34 1.59 -2.70
C ASN A 102 6.53 0.85 -2.06
N ASP A 103 6.30 -0.31 -1.46
CA ASP A 103 7.38 -1.10 -0.86
C ASP A 103 8.35 -1.63 -1.93
N VAL A 104 7.84 -2.14 -3.06
CA VAL A 104 8.67 -2.53 -4.21
C VAL A 104 9.50 -1.34 -4.71
N LEU A 105 8.87 -0.19 -4.93
CA LEU A 105 9.57 1.03 -5.37
C LEU A 105 10.65 1.46 -4.39
N LYS A 106 10.38 1.40 -3.09
CA LYS A 106 11.34 1.75 -2.04
C LYS A 106 12.54 0.81 -2.11
N VAL A 107 12.32 -0.49 -2.16
CA VAL A 107 13.38 -1.51 -2.16
C VAL A 107 14.22 -1.43 -3.44
N LEU A 108 13.60 -1.16 -4.60
CA LEU A 108 14.30 -0.89 -5.85
C LEU A 108 15.19 0.36 -5.75
N LYS A 109 14.67 1.46 -5.20
CA LYS A 109 15.45 2.71 -4.99
C LYS A 109 16.60 2.53 -4.02
N MET A 110 16.49 1.60 -3.09
CA MET A 110 17.57 1.23 -2.17
C MET A 110 18.65 0.34 -2.82
N GLY A 111 18.51 0.01 -4.11
CA GLY A 111 19.50 -0.78 -4.85
C GLY A 111 19.60 -2.24 -4.40
N GLN A 112 18.54 -2.78 -3.80
CA GLN A 112 18.53 -4.17 -3.36
C GLN A 112 18.52 -5.15 -4.55
N PRO A 113 19.10 -6.35 -4.41
CA PRO A 113 19.04 -7.38 -5.45
C PRO A 113 17.60 -7.74 -5.82
N TRP A 114 17.37 -8.09 -7.10
CA TRP A 114 16.04 -8.46 -7.60
C TRP A 114 15.40 -9.59 -6.79
N GLU A 115 16.17 -10.60 -6.40
CA GLU A 115 15.68 -11.71 -5.58
C GLU A 115 15.14 -11.24 -4.21
N ALA A 116 15.78 -10.25 -3.60
CA ALA A 116 15.33 -9.66 -2.34
C ALA A 116 14.04 -8.85 -2.52
N VAL A 117 13.95 -8.08 -3.63
CA VAL A 117 12.71 -7.36 -4.02
C VAL A 117 11.55 -8.35 -4.14
N MET A 118 11.74 -9.44 -4.89
CA MET A 118 10.70 -10.43 -5.13
C MET A 118 10.35 -11.25 -3.90
N THR A 119 11.33 -11.60 -3.07
CA THR A 119 11.09 -12.29 -1.80
C THR A 119 10.21 -11.43 -0.89
N ASN A 120 10.55 -10.15 -0.74
CA ASN A 120 9.75 -9.23 0.07
C ASN A 120 8.34 -9.03 -0.52
N LEU A 121 8.22 -8.80 -1.83
CA LEU A 121 6.93 -8.66 -2.52
C LEU A 121 6.01 -9.87 -2.29
N ARG A 122 6.54 -11.10 -2.43
CA ARG A 122 5.79 -12.34 -2.19
C ARG A 122 5.36 -12.46 -0.73
N ILE A 123 6.24 -12.19 0.23
CA ILE A 123 5.92 -12.24 1.66
C ILE A 123 4.81 -11.23 1.99
N ARG A 124 4.91 -10.00 1.50
CA ARG A 124 3.90 -8.95 1.74
C ARG A 124 2.54 -9.29 1.13
N ALA A 125 2.52 -9.84 -0.09
CA ALA A 125 1.29 -10.32 -0.71
C ALA A 125 0.66 -11.48 0.07
N ASN A 126 1.47 -12.43 0.55
CA ASN A 126 0.99 -13.53 1.39
C ASN A 126 0.49 -13.03 2.76
N LEU A 127 1.12 -12.02 3.35
CA LEU A 127 0.68 -11.41 4.61
C LEU A 127 -0.70 -10.76 4.48
N LEU A 128 -1.02 -10.15 3.34
CA LEU A 128 -2.37 -9.63 3.07
C LEU A 128 -3.42 -10.75 3.13
N VAL A 129 -3.11 -11.86 2.46
CA VAL A 129 -3.98 -13.06 2.44
C VAL A 129 -4.15 -13.64 3.83
N ALA A 130 -3.04 -13.89 4.53
CA ALA A 130 -3.05 -14.47 5.87
C ALA A 130 -3.80 -13.57 6.86
N SER A 131 -3.55 -12.25 6.81
CA SER A 131 -4.23 -11.29 7.68
C SER A 131 -5.73 -11.30 7.45
N GLN A 132 -6.19 -11.30 6.19
CA GLN A 132 -7.62 -11.38 5.91
C GLN A 132 -8.22 -12.68 6.44
N GLN A 133 -7.60 -13.82 6.16
CA GLN A 133 -8.11 -15.13 6.57
C GLN A 133 -8.22 -15.25 8.09
N VAL A 134 -7.18 -14.87 8.83
CA VAL A 134 -7.19 -14.91 10.29
C VAL A 134 -8.19 -13.92 10.87
N LEU A 135 -8.25 -12.69 10.37
CA LEU A 135 -9.21 -11.70 10.88
C LEU A 135 -10.67 -12.12 10.61
N VAL A 136 -10.95 -12.77 9.47
CA VAL A 136 -12.27 -13.36 9.19
C VAL A 136 -12.56 -14.54 10.11
N GLN A 137 -11.60 -15.45 10.30
CA GLN A 137 -11.74 -16.63 11.17
C GLN A 137 -12.07 -16.23 12.61
N HIS A 138 -11.49 -15.14 13.09
CA HIS A 138 -11.73 -14.60 14.43
C HIS A 138 -12.93 -13.65 14.52
N GLY A 139 -13.68 -13.45 13.42
CA GLY A 139 -14.86 -12.58 13.38
C GLY A 139 -14.55 -11.08 13.58
N ILE A 140 -13.29 -10.67 13.41
CA ILE A 140 -12.85 -9.27 13.56
C ILE A 140 -13.25 -8.45 12.32
N VAL A 141 -13.25 -9.08 11.14
CA VAL A 141 -13.76 -8.49 9.90
C VAL A 141 -14.76 -9.42 9.23
N GLY A 142 -15.73 -8.84 8.51
CA GLY A 142 -16.70 -9.63 7.74
C GLY A 142 -16.10 -10.17 6.44
N VAL A 143 -16.77 -11.16 5.84
CA VAL A 143 -16.49 -11.59 4.46
C VAL A 143 -16.92 -10.46 3.53
N GLY A 144 -15.98 -9.60 3.15
CA GLY A 144 -16.22 -8.49 2.23
C GLY A 144 -16.38 -8.97 0.78
N PRO A 145 -16.90 -8.10 -0.11
CA PRO A 145 -16.98 -8.37 -1.54
C PRO A 145 -15.56 -8.65 -2.08
N GLN A 146 -15.36 -9.88 -2.54
CA GLN A 146 -14.08 -10.35 -3.06
C GLN A 146 -13.93 -9.85 -4.50
N GLY A 147 -12.94 -9.00 -4.74
CA GLY A 147 -12.55 -8.60 -6.10
C GLY A 147 -12.26 -7.10 -6.29
N PRO A 148 -11.59 -6.74 -7.41
CA PRO A 148 -11.09 -5.40 -7.67
C PRO A 148 -12.20 -4.36 -7.88
N GLY A 149 -13.39 -4.78 -8.32
CA GLY A 149 -14.56 -3.93 -8.52
C GLY A 149 -15.51 -3.84 -7.33
N GLY A 150 -15.25 -4.59 -6.24
CA GLY A 150 -16.08 -4.53 -5.03
C GLY A 150 -15.88 -3.21 -4.28
N PRO A 151 -16.91 -2.68 -3.58
CA PRO A 151 -16.78 -1.45 -2.81
C PRO A 151 -15.66 -1.58 -1.78
N LEU A 152 -14.89 -0.50 -1.62
CA LEU A 152 -13.85 -0.43 -0.60
C LEU A 152 -14.52 -0.30 0.77
N LEU A 153 -14.24 -1.23 1.66
CA LEU A 153 -14.79 -1.22 3.02
C LEU A 153 -13.75 -0.68 4.02
N PRO A 154 -14.16 -0.04 5.13
CA PRO A 154 -13.21 0.43 6.15
C PRO A 154 -12.30 -0.69 6.69
N GLN A 155 -12.83 -1.90 6.82
CA GLN A 155 -12.08 -3.10 7.22
C GLN A 155 -10.96 -3.51 6.24
N ASP A 156 -11.03 -3.12 4.96
CA ASP A 156 -9.98 -3.43 3.99
C ASP A 156 -8.66 -2.75 4.39
N ARG A 157 -8.74 -1.54 4.97
CA ARG A 157 -7.56 -0.85 5.50
C ARG A 157 -7.01 -1.53 6.75
N LEU A 158 -7.87 -2.10 7.60
CA LEU A 158 -7.46 -2.86 8.78
C LEU A 158 -6.60 -4.07 8.39
N VAL A 159 -7.02 -4.80 7.36
CA VAL A 159 -6.27 -5.95 6.80
C VAL A 159 -4.89 -5.53 6.31
N VAL A 160 -4.81 -4.41 5.57
CA VAL A 160 -3.53 -3.85 5.10
C VAL A 160 -2.64 -3.49 6.29
N GLU A 161 -3.13 -2.72 7.26
CA GLU A 161 -2.30 -2.32 8.40
C GLU A 161 -1.84 -3.51 9.24
N MET A 162 -2.65 -4.56 9.36
CA MET A 162 -2.26 -5.81 10.04
C MET A 162 -1.13 -6.52 9.29
N ALA A 163 -1.29 -6.71 7.97
CA ALA A 163 -0.26 -7.32 7.13
C ALA A 163 1.06 -6.54 7.19
N TRP A 164 0.99 -5.21 7.21
CA TRP A 164 2.17 -4.36 7.35
C TRP A 164 2.79 -4.43 8.75
N ALA A 165 1.98 -4.43 9.81
CA ALA A 165 2.45 -4.57 11.18
C ALA A 165 3.24 -5.87 11.38
N VAL A 166 2.67 -7.00 10.96
CA VAL A 166 3.32 -8.30 11.08
C VAL A 166 4.56 -8.39 10.17
N GLY A 167 4.47 -7.91 8.93
CA GLY A 167 5.62 -7.92 8.02
C GLY A 167 6.78 -7.03 8.48
N ASP A 168 6.49 -5.86 9.05
CA ASP A 168 7.52 -4.97 9.59
C ASP A 168 8.23 -5.63 10.79
N PHE A 169 7.48 -6.32 11.65
CA PHE A 169 8.07 -7.11 12.74
C PHE A 169 8.96 -8.23 12.20
N VAL A 170 8.45 -9.03 11.28
CA VAL A 170 9.15 -10.20 10.72
C VAL A 170 10.46 -9.80 10.04
N LEU A 171 10.48 -8.65 9.35
CA LEU A 171 11.64 -8.15 8.63
C LEU A 171 12.63 -7.39 9.54
N SER A 172 12.16 -6.65 10.54
CA SER A 172 13.02 -5.83 11.41
C SER A 172 13.44 -6.51 12.72
N GLN A 173 12.75 -7.59 13.10
CA GLN A 173 12.97 -8.38 14.31
C GLN A 173 13.24 -7.53 15.56
N PRO A 174 12.28 -6.68 15.97
CA PRO A 174 12.43 -5.87 17.15
C PRO A 174 12.51 -6.75 18.41
N ARG A 175 13.01 -6.18 19.51
CA ARG A 175 13.24 -6.92 20.76
C ARG A 175 11.95 -7.31 21.48
N GLU A 176 10.89 -6.53 21.30
CA GLU A 176 9.60 -6.80 21.92
C GLU A 176 8.89 -8.00 21.26
N PRO A 177 7.94 -8.67 21.93
CA PRO A 177 7.15 -9.73 21.30
C PRO A 177 6.28 -9.19 20.15
N LEU A 178 6.00 -10.05 19.15
CA LEU A 178 5.20 -9.70 17.97
C LEU A 178 3.85 -9.06 18.34
N GLU A 179 3.14 -9.63 19.30
CA GLU A 179 1.85 -9.11 19.76
C GLU A 179 1.98 -7.70 20.33
N ALA A 180 2.96 -7.44 21.19
CA ALA A 180 3.20 -6.14 21.78
C ALA A 180 3.53 -5.08 20.72
N PHE A 181 4.35 -5.45 19.72
CA PHE A 181 4.68 -4.60 18.59
C PHE A 181 3.44 -4.22 17.78
N VAL A 182 2.63 -5.23 17.42
CA VAL A 182 1.38 -5.05 16.64
C VAL A 182 0.39 -4.20 17.44
N ARG A 183 0.20 -4.48 18.73
CA ARG A 183 -0.66 -3.71 19.63
C ARG A 183 -0.26 -2.23 19.67
N SER A 184 1.02 -1.97 19.92
CA SER A 184 1.60 -0.62 19.97
C SER A 184 1.36 0.14 18.67
N ARG A 185 1.50 -0.53 17.52
CA ARG A 185 1.20 0.08 16.21
C ARG A 185 -0.28 0.43 16.07
N PHE A 186 -1.20 -0.49 16.38
CA PHE A 186 -2.63 -0.23 16.24
C PHE A 186 -3.13 0.86 17.19
N GLN A 187 -2.57 0.95 18.40
CA GLN A 187 -2.85 2.07 19.32
C GLN A 187 -2.49 3.43 18.71
N LYS A 188 -1.40 3.52 17.93
CA LYS A 188 -0.98 4.77 17.25
C LYS A 188 -1.84 5.10 16.03
N LEU A 189 -2.33 4.08 15.33
CA LEU A 189 -3.19 4.24 14.15
C LEU A 189 -4.63 4.60 14.51
N ARG A 190 -5.06 4.29 15.74
CA ARG A 190 -6.39 4.59 16.27
C ARG A 190 -6.70 6.09 16.25
N GLY A 191 -7.76 6.48 15.54
CA GLY A 191 -8.22 7.86 15.44
C GLY A 191 -7.38 8.76 14.53
N SER A 192 -6.29 8.24 13.94
CA SER A 192 -5.43 8.96 12.99
C SER A 192 -5.57 8.41 11.57
N VAL A 193 -5.41 7.10 11.42
CA VAL A 193 -5.50 6.39 10.13
C VAL A 193 -6.70 5.45 10.11
N LEU A 194 -7.01 4.83 11.24
CA LEU A 194 -8.09 3.86 11.40
C LEU A 194 -9.13 4.37 12.39
N ASP A 195 -10.41 4.16 12.07
CA ASP A 195 -11.51 4.50 12.96
C ASP A 195 -11.43 3.67 14.25
N PRO A 196 -11.59 4.27 15.44
CA PRO A 196 -11.62 3.53 16.71
C PRO A 196 -12.59 2.34 16.72
N SER A 197 -13.73 2.43 16.04
CA SER A 197 -14.72 1.34 15.94
C SER A 197 -14.19 0.07 15.25
N LEU A 198 -13.14 0.20 14.44
CA LEU A 198 -12.45 -0.94 13.81
C LEU A 198 -11.28 -1.44 14.66
N VAL A 199 -10.58 -0.52 15.31
CA VAL A 199 -9.35 -0.82 16.07
C VAL A 199 -9.66 -1.41 17.43
N ASP A 200 -10.68 -0.92 18.13
CA ASP A 200 -11.00 -1.36 19.50
C ASP A 200 -11.40 -2.85 19.56
N PRO A 201 -12.24 -3.37 18.65
CA PRO A 201 -12.52 -4.82 18.59
C PRO A 201 -11.27 -5.64 18.29
N LEU A 202 -10.41 -5.17 17.38
CA LEU A 202 -9.14 -5.83 17.08
C LEU A 202 -8.24 -5.86 18.32
N LEU A 203 -8.05 -4.74 19.02
CA LEU A 203 -7.20 -4.65 20.20
C LEU A 203 -7.72 -5.53 21.35
N ALA A 204 -9.03 -5.68 21.48
CA ALA A 204 -9.65 -6.57 22.45
C ALA A 204 -9.44 -8.06 22.10
N ALA A 205 -9.44 -8.40 20.81
CA ALA A 205 -9.25 -9.76 20.32
C ALA A 205 -7.79 -10.16 20.04
N LEU A 206 -6.86 -9.21 20.07
CA LEU A 206 -5.46 -9.43 19.72
C LEU A 206 -4.78 -10.32 20.77
N THR A 207 -4.32 -11.50 20.35
CA THR A 207 -3.52 -12.43 21.16
C THR A 207 -2.22 -12.79 20.44
N PRO A 208 -1.20 -13.32 21.16
CA PRO A 208 0.02 -13.82 20.53
C PRO A 208 -0.25 -14.88 19.45
N GLU A 209 -1.18 -15.80 19.72
CA GLU A 209 -1.51 -16.89 18.81
C GLU A 209 -2.06 -16.39 17.47
N LEU A 210 -2.88 -15.33 17.52
CA LEU A 210 -3.47 -14.70 16.33
C LEU A 210 -2.38 -14.15 15.41
N VAL A 211 -1.48 -13.33 15.96
CA VAL A 211 -0.42 -12.69 15.16
C VAL A 211 0.65 -13.69 14.69
N GLU A 212 0.95 -14.71 15.50
CA GLU A 212 1.82 -15.81 15.10
C GLU A 212 1.19 -16.69 14.02
N GLN A 213 -0.13 -16.88 14.03
CA GLN A 213 -0.83 -17.58 12.96
C GLN A 213 -0.69 -16.81 11.63
N ILE A 214 -0.86 -15.50 11.63
CA ILE A 214 -0.66 -14.66 10.43
C ILE A 214 0.78 -14.80 9.93
N ALA A 215 1.76 -14.63 10.82
CA ALA A 215 3.18 -14.72 10.47
C ALA A 215 3.53 -16.08 9.88
N ARG A 216 3.07 -17.18 10.48
CA ARG A 216 3.31 -18.55 9.97
C ARG A 216 2.66 -18.79 8.62
N GLN A 217 1.41 -18.36 8.43
CA GLN A 217 0.69 -18.53 7.17
C GLN A 217 1.33 -17.76 6.01
N ALA A 218 2.01 -16.64 6.27
CA ALA A 218 2.70 -15.88 5.24
C ALA A 218 3.85 -16.64 4.54
N TYR A 219 4.44 -17.60 5.24
CA TYR A 219 5.49 -18.50 4.71
C TYR A 219 4.94 -19.80 4.11
N GLY A 220 3.61 -19.99 4.11
CA GLY A 220 2.95 -21.10 3.43
C GLY A 220 3.02 -20.98 1.90
N PRO A 221 2.49 -21.99 1.17
CA PRO A 221 2.51 -21.97 -0.30
C PRO A 221 1.90 -20.66 -0.84
N SER A 222 2.68 -19.98 -1.69
CA SER A 222 2.39 -18.62 -2.18
C SER A 222 1.26 -18.56 -3.21
N LEU A 223 0.66 -17.36 -3.32
CA LEU A 223 -0.25 -16.93 -4.39
C LEU A 223 0.25 -17.22 -5.81
#